data_AF-A0A972N0C7-F1
#
_entry.id   AF-A0A972N0C7-F1
#
_cell.length_a   1.000
_cell.length_b   1.000
_cell.length_c   1.000
_cell.angle_alpha   90.00
_cell.angle_beta   90.00
_cell.angle_gamma   90.00
#
_symmetry.space_group_name_H-M   'P 1'
#
loop_
_entity.id
_entity.type
_entity.pdbx_description
1 polymer ?
#
loop_
_entity_poly.entity_id
_entity_poly.type
_entity_poly.pdbx_seq_one_letter_code
_entity_poly.pdbx_strand_id
1 'polypeptide(L)'
;MNYDVINVVVPVLLVVVLIYLVYKYGTQEVLVERGGDIRTVRKFILTPQLIVGSLVAILIALAFMSIKVVPQGNAGVKFNSLFRTYSIVNEGTVFVMPFFESVYLYDLRVREVTISPTKKRKGEGTVWGTSSDGITVGVEATMWYKLVPENLMNVHRNFGPDYEEKFIRPTFVGAIKYIISKYTAEDLISFSQHKVEYDLKEYIKKKIEPMGFLFIDAVIRDIKLSPDYEKALEERRIAEQEALKMKYAIKKESLKVERMMVEAKGKAKALSVVGDVIRRNPKILTYMYIDKLGDKIKVLITDQKSVLNVEKLEE
;
A
#
# COMPACT_ATOMS: atom_id res chain seq x y z
N MET A 1 7.89 -33.48 26.66
CA MET A 1 6.79 -34.47 26.59
C MET A 1 5.71 -33.83 25.74
N ASN A 2 5.42 -34.38 24.56
CA ASN A 2 4.63 -33.72 23.51
C ASN A 2 3.27 -33.23 24.04
N TYR A 3 3.02 -31.91 23.94
CA TYR A 3 1.71 -31.31 24.24
C TYR A 3 0.57 -32.02 23.50
N ASP A 4 0.83 -32.54 22.30
CA ASP A 4 -0.13 -33.32 21.52
C ASP A 4 -0.42 -34.69 22.14
N VAL A 5 0.58 -35.38 22.71
CA VAL A 5 0.34 -36.68 23.37
C VAL A 5 -0.52 -36.51 24.62
N ILE A 6 -0.31 -35.41 25.37
CA ILE A 6 -1.11 -35.09 26.57
C ILE A 6 -2.57 -34.80 26.19
N ASN A 7 -2.80 -34.01 25.12
CA ASN A 7 -4.15 -33.66 24.65
C ASN A 7 -4.94 -34.85 24.09
N VAL A 8 -4.29 -35.98 23.81
CA VAL A 8 -4.95 -37.20 23.30
C VAL A 8 -5.07 -38.26 24.40
N VAL A 9 -3.99 -38.49 25.13
CA VAL A 9 -3.94 -39.52 26.18
C VAL A 9 -4.85 -39.17 27.34
N VAL A 10 -4.94 -37.90 27.74
CA VAL A 10 -5.77 -37.45 28.86
C VAL A 10 -7.28 -37.64 28.60
N PRO A 11 -7.88 -37.19 27.48
CA PRO A 11 -9.29 -37.43 27.23
C PRO A 11 -9.62 -38.91 27.00
N VAL A 12 -8.73 -39.68 26.36
CA VAL A 12 -8.94 -41.13 26.21
C VAL A 12 -8.89 -41.83 27.57
N LEU A 13 -7.92 -41.50 28.44
CA LEU A 13 -7.89 -42.00 29.82
C LEU A 13 -9.10 -41.56 30.62
N LEU A 14 -9.56 -40.32 30.47
CA LEU A 14 -10.77 -39.84 31.14
C LEU A 14 -12.00 -40.61 30.70
N VAL A 15 -12.16 -40.92 29.41
CA VAL A 15 -13.28 -41.73 28.91
C VAL A 15 -13.17 -43.16 29.43
N VAL A 16 -11.98 -43.77 29.43
CA VAL A 16 -11.77 -45.12 29.98
C VAL A 16 -12.03 -45.17 31.48
N VAL A 17 -11.55 -44.17 32.23
CA VAL A 17 -11.78 -44.03 33.68
C VAL A 17 -13.26 -43.76 33.96
N LEU A 18 -13.93 -42.93 33.16
CA LEU A 18 -15.37 -42.66 33.27
C LEU A 18 -16.17 -43.94 33.01
N ILE A 19 -15.85 -44.70 31.97
CA ILE A 19 -16.46 -46.00 31.68
C ILE A 19 -16.23 -46.98 32.84
N TYR A 20 -15.01 -47.03 33.39
CA TYR A 20 -14.68 -47.86 34.54
C TYR A 20 -15.41 -47.44 35.81
N LEU A 21 -15.53 -46.13 36.08
CA LEU A 21 -16.27 -45.59 37.21
C LEU A 21 -17.77 -45.87 37.06
N VAL A 22 -18.35 -45.65 35.87
CA VAL A 22 -19.76 -45.97 35.59
C VAL A 22 -20.00 -47.46 35.76
N TYR A 23 -19.11 -48.33 35.29
CA TYR A 23 -19.18 -49.77 35.52
C TYR A 23 -19.12 -50.10 37.02
N LYS A 24 -18.09 -49.63 37.73
CA LYS A 24 -17.82 -49.95 39.15
C LYS A 24 -18.91 -49.43 40.09
N TYR A 25 -19.38 -48.20 39.90
CA TYR A 25 -20.39 -47.56 40.75
C TYR A 25 -21.82 -47.89 40.31
N GLY A 26 -22.04 -48.21 39.03
CA GLY A 26 -23.34 -48.67 38.53
C GLY A 26 -23.71 -50.06 39.04
N THR A 27 -22.74 -50.95 39.27
CA THR A 27 -22.99 -52.32 39.76
C THR A 27 -23.18 -52.45 41.27
N GLN A 28 -23.15 -51.35 42.05
CA GLN A 28 -23.31 -51.45 43.49
C GLN A 28 -24.73 -51.90 43.89
N GLU A 29 -24.80 -52.98 44.66
CA GLU A 29 -26.02 -53.50 45.27
C GLU A 29 -26.32 -52.68 46.53
N VAL A 30 -27.54 -52.14 46.61
CA VAL A 30 -28.02 -51.44 47.80
C VAL A 30 -29.05 -52.33 48.48
N LEU A 31 -28.89 -52.55 49.77
CA LEU A 31 -29.86 -53.26 50.59
C LEU A 31 -31.05 -52.33 50.82
N VAL A 32 -32.22 -52.70 50.32
CA VAL A 32 -33.46 -51.94 50.54
C VAL A 32 -34.40 -52.83 51.34
N GLU A 33 -34.67 -52.44 52.58
CA GLU A 33 -35.65 -53.11 53.44
C GLU A 33 -37.07 -52.65 53.05
N ARG A 34 -37.93 -53.61 52.67
CA ARG A 34 -39.36 -53.37 52.45
C ARG A 34 -40.14 -54.50 53.11
N GLY A 35 -40.80 -54.18 54.23
CA GLY A 35 -41.72 -55.11 54.92
C GLY A 35 -41.03 -56.24 55.69
N GLY A 36 -39.84 -56.02 56.26
CA GLY A 36 -39.17 -56.99 57.14
C GLY A 36 -38.27 -58.03 56.46
N ASP A 37 -38.21 -58.05 55.12
CA ASP A 37 -37.25 -58.85 54.36
C ASP A 37 -36.18 -57.97 53.71
N ILE A 38 -34.91 -58.32 53.92
CA ILE A 38 -33.75 -57.67 53.29
C ILE A 38 -33.62 -58.21 51.87
N ARG A 39 -33.87 -57.36 50.85
CA ARG A 39 -33.59 -57.70 49.45
C ARG A 39 -32.44 -56.85 48.92
N THR A 40 -31.44 -57.50 48.33
CA THR A 40 -30.39 -56.83 47.54
C THR A 40 -31.01 -56.36 46.23
N VAL A 41 -31.01 -55.05 46.00
CA VAL A 41 -31.48 -54.48 44.74
C VAL A 41 -30.31 -53.73 44.11
N ARG A 42 -29.92 -54.10 42.88
CA ARG A 42 -28.94 -53.31 42.13
C ARG A 42 -29.54 -51.95 41.83
N LYS A 43 -28.87 -50.88 42.26
CA LYS A 43 -29.36 -49.50 42.12
C LYS A 43 -29.48 -49.07 40.65
N PHE A 44 -28.65 -49.65 39.78
CA PHE A 44 -28.67 -49.41 38.34
C PHE A 44 -28.22 -50.67 37.60
N ILE A 45 -29.04 -51.19 36.68
CA ILE A 45 -28.64 -52.32 35.84
C ILE A 45 -28.03 -51.73 34.58
N LEU A 46 -26.70 -51.70 34.50
CA LEU A 46 -26.01 -51.49 33.22
C LEU A 46 -26.32 -52.68 32.33
N THR A 47 -27.39 -52.57 31.55
CA THR A 47 -27.71 -53.56 30.54
C THR A 47 -26.63 -53.55 29.47
N PRO A 48 -26.26 -54.71 28.88
CA PRO A 48 -25.30 -54.77 27.78
C PRO A 48 -25.65 -53.81 26.63
N GLN A 49 -26.94 -53.52 26.45
CA GLN A 49 -27.48 -52.57 25.47
C GLN A 49 -27.01 -51.11 25.70
N LEU A 50 -26.84 -50.66 26.95
CA LEU A 50 -26.35 -49.32 27.27
C LEU A 50 -24.86 -49.17 26.98
N ILE A 51 -24.07 -50.23 27.19
CA ILE A 51 -22.63 -50.26 26.88
C ILE A 51 -22.42 -50.27 25.37
N VAL A 52 -23.18 -51.08 24.65
CA VAL A 52 -23.15 -51.08 23.18
C VAL A 52 -23.63 -49.73 22.63
N GLY A 53 -24.69 -49.15 23.20
CA GLY A 53 -25.20 -47.84 22.79
C GLY A 53 -24.19 -46.71 22.99
N SER A 54 -23.47 -46.68 24.12
CA SER A 54 -22.43 -45.66 24.36
C SER A 54 -21.21 -45.84 23.46
N LEU A 55 -20.78 -47.08 23.20
CA LEU A 55 -19.69 -47.36 22.26
C LEU A 55 -20.04 -46.90 20.84
N VAL A 56 -21.26 -47.18 20.38
CA VAL A 56 -21.77 -46.73 19.08
C VAL A 56 -21.85 -45.20 19.04
N ALA A 57 -22.32 -44.54 20.09
CA ALA A 57 -22.38 -43.08 20.16
C ALA A 57 -20.98 -42.44 20.09
N ILE A 58 -19.98 -43.03 20.76
CA ILE A 58 -18.58 -42.58 20.68
C ILE A 58 -18.04 -42.75 19.26
N LEU A 59 -18.32 -43.88 18.61
CA LEU A 59 -17.84 -44.17 17.26
C LEU A 59 -18.46 -43.21 16.24
N ILE A 60 -19.75 -42.89 16.39
CA ILE A 60 -20.44 -41.87 15.60
C ILE A 60 -19.84 -40.48 15.86
N ALA A 61 -19.59 -40.11 17.12
CA ALA A 61 -18.96 -38.84 17.46
C ALA A 61 -17.56 -38.70 16.84
N LEU A 62 -16.74 -39.75 16.88
CA LEU A 62 -15.43 -39.79 16.23
C LEU A 62 -15.54 -39.66 14.70
N ALA A 63 -16.54 -40.30 14.08
CA ALA A 63 -16.77 -40.17 12.64
C ALA A 63 -17.11 -38.72 12.24
N PHE A 64 -17.97 -38.04 13.00
CA PHE A 64 -18.28 -36.61 12.77
C PHE A 64 -17.06 -35.70 12.97
N MET A 65 -16.24 -35.96 13.99
CA MET A 65 -14.99 -35.21 14.21
C MET A 65 -13.94 -35.44 13.12
N SER A 66 -14.04 -36.55 12.37
CA SER A 66 -13.06 -36.92 11.34
C SER A 66 -13.26 -36.16 10.03
N ILE A 67 -14.41 -35.52 9.83
CA ILE A 67 -14.73 -34.82 8.59
C ILE A 67 -14.39 -33.34 8.75
N LYS A 68 -13.45 -32.83 7.94
CA LYS A 68 -13.17 -31.40 7.82
C LYS A 68 -13.43 -30.92 6.40
N VAL A 69 -13.97 -29.71 6.27
CA VAL A 69 -14.20 -29.08 4.97
C VAL A 69 -13.15 -28.00 4.76
N VAL A 70 -12.39 -28.12 3.67
CA VAL A 70 -11.46 -27.09 3.21
C VAL A 70 -12.25 -26.13 2.32
N PRO A 71 -12.35 -24.84 2.68
CA PRO A 71 -13.07 -23.85 1.88
C PRO A 71 -12.48 -23.69 0.48
N GLN A 72 -13.30 -23.26 -0.47
CA GLN A 72 -12.86 -22.99 -1.83
C GLN A 72 -11.77 -21.91 -1.89
N GLY A 73 -10.75 -22.12 -2.72
CA GLY A 73 -9.60 -21.22 -2.87
C GLY A 73 -8.58 -21.33 -1.75
N ASN A 74 -8.74 -22.31 -0.84
CA ASN A 74 -7.75 -22.65 0.16
C ASN A 74 -7.18 -24.05 -0.12
N ALA A 75 -5.94 -24.27 0.31
CA ALA A 75 -5.34 -25.60 0.40
C ALA A 75 -4.96 -25.92 1.85
N GLY A 76 -5.14 -27.18 2.21
CA GLY A 76 -4.76 -27.71 3.52
C GLY A 76 -3.39 -28.36 3.46
N VAL A 77 -2.53 -28.07 4.44
CA VAL A 77 -1.39 -28.93 4.75
C VAL A 77 -1.79 -29.82 5.91
N LYS A 78 -1.91 -31.11 5.63
CA LYS A 78 -2.24 -32.14 6.61
C LYS A 78 -0.97 -32.72 7.21
N PHE A 79 -0.80 -32.57 8.51
CA PHE A 79 0.29 -33.14 9.29
C PHE A 79 -0.23 -34.32 10.09
N ASN A 80 0.40 -35.49 9.91
CA ASN A 80 0.08 -36.68 10.68
C ASN A 80 1.14 -36.88 11.77
N SER A 81 0.74 -36.77 13.04
CA SER A 81 1.63 -36.87 14.20
C SER A 81 2.16 -38.30 14.40
N LEU A 82 1.40 -39.32 14.00
CA LEU A 82 1.76 -40.74 14.17
C LEU A 82 2.91 -41.14 13.23
N PHE A 83 2.80 -40.77 11.95
CA PHE A 83 3.80 -41.10 10.93
C PHE A 83 4.79 -39.96 10.63
N ARG A 84 4.57 -38.77 11.23
CA ARG A 84 5.33 -37.53 10.98
C ARG A 84 5.40 -37.14 9.51
N THR A 85 4.36 -37.46 8.76
CA THR A 85 4.25 -37.17 7.33
C THR A 85 3.42 -35.92 7.07
N TYR A 86 3.77 -35.22 5.99
CA TYR A 86 3.01 -34.08 5.48
C TYR A 86 2.36 -34.47 4.17
N SER A 87 1.11 -34.06 3.97
CA SER A 87 0.38 -34.22 2.71
C SER A 87 -0.36 -32.94 2.37
N ILE A 88 -0.47 -32.64 1.08
CA ILE A 88 -1.24 -31.51 0.57
C ILE A 88 -2.66 -31.99 0.30
N VAL A 89 -3.62 -31.17 0.69
CA VAL A 89 -5.04 -31.46 0.59
C VAL A 89 -5.70 -30.30 -0.14
N ASN A 90 -6.44 -30.62 -1.20
CA ASN A 90 -7.16 -29.63 -1.98
C ASN A 90 -8.49 -29.25 -1.33
N GLU A 91 -9.18 -28.26 -1.90
CA GLU A 91 -10.52 -27.84 -1.49
C GLU A 91 -11.54 -28.99 -1.50
N GLY A 92 -12.51 -28.92 -0.60
CA GLY A 92 -13.56 -29.93 -0.45
C GLY A 92 -13.54 -30.68 0.89
N THR A 93 -14.27 -31.78 0.95
CA THR A 93 -14.42 -32.60 2.16
C THR A 93 -13.27 -33.59 2.29
N VAL A 94 -12.61 -33.56 3.43
CA VAL A 94 -11.38 -34.30 3.68
C VAL A 94 -11.53 -35.10 4.95
N PHE A 95 -11.15 -36.37 4.87
CA PHE A 95 -11.03 -37.22 6.03
C PHE A 95 -9.73 -36.93 6.78
N VAL A 96 -9.86 -36.58 8.06
CA VAL A 96 -8.79 -36.24 8.97
C VAL A 96 -8.93 -37.13 10.19
N MET A 97 -7.90 -37.92 10.50
CA MET A 97 -7.95 -38.76 11.69
C MET A 97 -7.97 -37.86 12.95
N PRO A 98 -9.02 -37.93 13.78
CA PRO A 98 -9.14 -37.08 14.95
C PRO A 98 -7.96 -37.37 15.88
N PHE A 99 -7.50 -36.36 16.60
CA PHE A 99 -6.37 -36.42 17.55
C PHE A 99 -4.97 -36.58 16.95
N PHE A 100 -4.82 -37.29 15.83
CA PHE A 100 -3.51 -37.59 15.22
C PHE A 100 -3.17 -36.70 14.02
N GLU A 101 -4.18 -36.20 13.30
CA GLU A 101 -3.98 -35.35 12.14
C GLU A 101 -4.44 -33.91 12.40
N SER A 102 -3.56 -32.96 12.10
CA SER A 102 -3.89 -31.53 12.07
C SER A 102 -3.88 -31.02 10.63
N VAL A 103 -4.77 -30.07 10.33
CA VAL A 103 -4.87 -29.44 9.01
C VAL A 103 -4.69 -27.95 9.19
N TYR A 104 -3.66 -27.41 8.53
CA TYR A 104 -3.38 -25.99 8.46
C TYR A 104 -3.91 -25.45 7.13
N LEU A 105 -4.81 -24.49 7.21
CA LEU A 105 -5.44 -23.89 6.03
C LEU A 105 -4.59 -22.72 5.53
N TYR A 106 -4.34 -22.72 4.23
CA TYR A 106 -3.63 -21.67 3.52
C TYR A 106 -4.52 -21.11 2.42
N ASP A 107 -4.60 -19.79 2.35
CA ASP A 107 -5.33 -19.10 1.30
C ASP A 107 -4.45 -19.00 0.05
N LEU A 108 -4.90 -19.60 -1.06
CA LEU A 108 -4.18 -19.60 -2.34
C LEU A 108 -4.50 -18.37 -3.20
N ARG A 109 -5.44 -17.54 -2.77
CA ARG A 109 -5.82 -16.33 -3.47
C ARG A 109 -4.72 -15.27 -3.36
N VAL A 110 -4.89 -14.22 -4.16
CA VAL A 110 -4.02 -13.05 -4.09
C VAL A 110 -4.18 -12.38 -2.73
N ARG A 111 -3.05 -12.20 -2.03
CA ARG A 111 -2.96 -11.49 -0.76
C ARG A 111 -2.15 -10.24 -0.95
N GLU A 112 -2.54 -9.20 -0.22
CA GLU A 112 -1.80 -7.94 -0.17
C GLU A 112 -1.07 -7.81 1.17
N VAL A 113 0.16 -7.30 1.11
CA VAL A 113 0.90 -6.81 2.27
C VAL A 113 1.19 -5.34 2.03
N THR A 114 0.61 -4.50 2.88
CA THR A 114 0.82 -3.06 2.84
C THR A 114 1.67 -2.63 4.03
N ILE A 115 2.67 -1.81 3.76
CA ILE A 115 3.46 -1.12 4.78
C ILE A 115 3.05 0.34 4.76
N SER A 116 2.14 0.72 5.67
CA SER A 116 1.62 2.08 5.82
C SER A 116 0.96 2.27 7.21
N PRO A 117 1.14 3.42 7.87
CA PRO A 117 0.64 3.72 9.22
C PRO A 117 -0.87 3.64 9.39
N THR A 118 -1.63 3.61 8.29
CA THR A 118 -3.10 3.74 8.34
C THR A 118 -3.83 2.41 8.59
N LYS A 119 -3.17 1.25 8.46
CA LYS A 119 -3.84 -0.06 8.63
C LYS A 119 -3.80 -0.55 10.09
N LYS A 120 -4.86 -1.24 10.49
CA LYS A 120 -5.22 -1.67 11.87
C LYS A 120 -4.25 -2.67 12.54
N ARG A 121 -3.13 -3.04 11.92
CA ARG A 121 -2.16 -3.98 12.52
C ARG A 121 -1.02 -3.20 13.19
N LYS A 122 -0.84 -3.43 14.49
CA LYS A 122 0.25 -2.85 15.29
C LYS A 122 1.61 -3.15 14.63
N GLY A 123 2.35 -2.12 14.22
CA GLY A 123 3.70 -2.24 13.66
C GLY A 123 3.85 -1.80 12.20
N GLU A 124 2.77 -1.39 11.53
CA GLU A 124 2.78 -0.97 10.13
C GLU A 124 3.26 0.48 9.97
N GLY A 125 4.48 0.80 10.39
CA GLY A 125 5.08 2.11 10.14
C GLY A 125 5.63 2.26 8.71
N THR A 126 5.74 3.49 8.23
CA THR A 126 6.59 3.84 7.08
C THR A 126 7.99 3.21 7.25
N VAL A 127 8.53 2.62 6.19
CA VAL A 127 9.89 2.03 6.24
C VAL A 127 10.91 3.13 6.09
N TRP A 128 11.58 3.46 7.18
CA TRP A 128 12.68 4.42 7.17
C TRP A 128 14.00 3.74 6.80
N GLY A 129 14.75 4.39 5.91
CA GLY A 129 16.09 4.01 5.48
C GLY A 129 16.91 5.24 5.08
N THR A 130 18.21 5.04 4.90
CA THR A 130 19.12 6.08 4.43
C THR A 130 19.41 5.84 2.95
N SER A 131 19.21 6.88 2.16
CA SER A 131 19.50 6.91 0.71
C SER A 131 21.01 6.93 0.43
N SER A 132 21.39 6.73 -0.83
CA SER A 132 22.81 6.69 -1.23
C SER A 132 23.56 8.00 -0.98
N ASP A 133 22.85 9.13 -0.95
CA ASP A 133 23.35 10.47 -0.64
C ASP A 133 23.23 10.85 0.84
N GLY A 134 22.89 9.88 1.71
CA GLY A 134 22.92 10.06 3.16
C GLY A 134 21.66 10.67 3.76
N ILE A 135 20.59 10.87 2.96
CA ILE A 135 19.34 11.46 3.43
C ILE A 135 18.41 10.36 3.94
N THR A 136 17.76 10.63 5.08
CA THR A 136 16.75 9.72 5.64
C THR A 136 15.44 9.85 4.87
N VAL A 137 14.96 8.73 4.32
CA VAL A 137 13.73 8.63 3.52
C VAL A 137 12.85 7.53 4.10
N GLY A 138 11.56 7.84 4.23
CA GLY A 138 10.50 6.91 4.60
C GLY A 138 9.73 6.47 3.36
N VAL A 139 9.55 5.17 3.16
CA VAL A 139 8.79 4.63 2.03
C VAL A 139 7.59 3.83 2.52
N GLU A 140 6.44 4.09 1.92
CA GLU A 140 5.22 3.30 2.06
C GLU A 140 4.97 2.53 0.76
N ALA A 141 4.68 1.24 0.86
CA ALA A 141 4.51 0.39 -0.31
C ALA A 141 3.51 -0.74 -0.06
N THR A 142 2.88 -1.21 -1.14
CA THR A 142 2.04 -2.42 -1.12
C THR A 142 2.62 -3.44 -2.08
N MET A 143 2.62 -4.70 -1.67
CA MET A 143 2.94 -5.84 -2.52
C MET A 143 1.76 -6.81 -2.57
N TRP A 144 1.50 -7.34 -3.76
CA TRP A 144 0.57 -8.44 -3.99
C TRP A 144 1.33 -9.71 -4.36
N TYR A 145 0.95 -10.81 -3.73
CA TYR A 145 1.54 -12.12 -3.97
C TYR A 145 0.48 -13.21 -3.78
N LYS A 146 0.77 -14.42 -4.23
CA LYS A 146 -0.05 -15.62 -3.95
C LYS A 146 0.83 -16.80 -3.61
N LEU A 147 0.27 -17.81 -2.94
CA LEU A 147 0.97 -19.07 -2.68
C LEU A 147 0.95 -19.95 -3.93
N VAL A 148 2.05 -20.65 -4.18
CA VAL A 148 2.14 -21.67 -5.24
C VAL A 148 1.75 -23.03 -4.64
N PRO A 149 0.62 -23.65 -5.06
CA PRO A 149 0.11 -24.88 -4.43
C PRO A 149 1.14 -26.01 -4.38
N GLU A 150 1.94 -26.16 -5.43
CA GLU A 150 2.96 -27.19 -5.58
C GLU A 150 4.07 -27.08 -4.51
N ASN A 151 4.34 -25.85 -4.04
CA ASN A 151 5.38 -25.56 -3.06
C ASN A 151 4.86 -25.35 -1.64
N LEU A 152 3.56 -25.54 -1.41
CA LEU A 152 2.91 -25.24 -0.13
C LEU A 152 3.52 -26.02 1.05
N MET A 153 3.95 -27.27 0.80
CA MET A 153 4.62 -28.08 1.82
C MET A 153 5.95 -27.46 2.26
N ASN A 154 6.73 -26.89 1.32
CA ASN A 154 7.99 -26.23 1.63
C ASN A 154 7.76 -24.95 2.43
N VAL A 155 6.73 -24.18 2.04
CA VAL A 155 6.32 -22.98 2.79
C VAL A 155 5.96 -23.32 4.23
N HIS A 156 5.14 -24.37 4.43
CA HIS A 156 4.74 -24.80 5.77
C HIS A 156 5.93 -25.27 6.61
N ARG A 157 6.83 -26.05 6.04
CA ARG A 157 8.01 -26.55 6.77
C ARG A 157 8.98 -25.44 7.17
N ASN A 158 9.20 -24.47 6.29
CA ASN A 158 10.18 -23.41 6.52
C ASN A 158 9.63 -22.29 7.41
N PHE A 159 8.35 -21.91 7.22
CA PHE A 159 7.78 -20.71 7.84
C PHE A 159 6.54 -20.98 8.70
N GLY A 160 5.84 -22.09 8.46
CA GLY A 160 4.61 -22.44 9.16
C GLY A 160 3.39 -21.63 8.66
N PRO A 161 2.30 -21.60 9.44
CA PRO A 161 1.10 -20.83 9.10
C PRO A 161 1.33 -19.31 9.16
N ASP A 162 2.28 -18.85 9.98
CA ASP A 162 2.61 -17.43 10.18
C ASP A 162 3.65 -16.89 9.16
N TYR A 163 3.71 -17.49 7.97
CA TYR A 163 4.72 -17.14 6.95
C TYR A 163 4.69 -15.66 6.54
N GLU A 164 3.53 -15.01 6.62
CA GLU A 164 3.38 -13.59 6.28
C GLU A 164 4.24 -12.72 7.21
N GLU A 165 4.17 -12.95 8.52
CA GLU A 165 4.89 -12.17 9.53
C GLU A 165 6.35 -12.64 9.70
N LYS A 166 6.63 -13.93 9.51
CA LYS A 166 7.98 -14.49 9.67
C LYS A 166 8.89 -14.28 8.45
N PHE A 167 8.33 -14.22 7.25
CA PHE A 167 9.12 -14.20 6.03
C PHE A 167 8.72 -13.08 5.06
N ILE A 168 7.45 -13.02 4.63
CA ILE A 168 7.03 -12.10 3.57
C ILE A 168 7.24 -10.65 3.99
N ARG A 169 6.75 -10.26 5.17
CA ARG A 169 6.86 -8.88 5.67
C ARG A 169 8.32 -8.48 5.92
N PRO A 170 9.16 -9.24 6.65
CA PRO A 170 10.58 -8.91 6.81
C PRO A 170 11.32 -8.81 5.47
N THR A 171 11.03 -9.72 4.53
CA THR A 171 11.65 -9.70 3.19
C THR A 171 11.25 -8.45 2.42
N PHE A 172 9.98 -8.05 2.48
CA PHE A 172 9.49 -6.84 1.81
C PHE A 172 10.09 -5.56 2.41
N VAL A 173 10.13 -5.45 3.74
CA VAL A 173 10.77 -4.32 4.44
C VAL A 173 12.26 -4.26 4.11
N GLY A 174 12.94 -5.41 4.10
CA GLY A 174 14.35 -5.50 3.72
C GLY A 174 14.59 -5.10 2.26
N ALA A 175 13.72 -5.50 1.34
CA ALA A 175 13.77 -5.10 -0.06
C ALA A 175 13.63 -3.58 -0.23
N ILE A 176 12.66 -2.97 0.46
CA ILE A 176 12.47 -1.52 0.45
C ILE A 176 13.74 -0.82 0.94
N LYS A 177 14.30 -1.23 2.10
CA LYS A 177 15.54 -0.63 2.63
C LYS A 177 16.73 -0.79 1.69
N TYR A 178 16.87 -1.96 1.06
CA TYR A 178 17.91 -2.21 0.08
C TYR A 178 17.79 -1.26 -1.12
N ILE A 179 16.58 -1.08 -1.67
CA ILE A 179 16.35 -0.16 -2.77
C ILE A 179 16.59 1.29 -2.35
N ILE A 180 16.13 1.73 -1.18
CA ILE A 180 16.42 3.07 -0.65
C ILE A 180 17.93 3.33 -0.64
N SER A 181 18.74 2.40 -0.13
CA SER A 181 20.20 2.59 -0.06
C SER A 181 20.92 2.68 -1.40
N LYS A 182 20.28 2.25 -2.50
CA LYS A 182 20.87 2.21 -3.85
C LYS A 182 20.66 3.52 -4.61
N TYR A 183 19.65 4.30 -4.24
CA TYR A 183 19.20 5.48 -4.96
C TYR A 183 19.33 6.74 -4.12
N THR A 184 19.47 7.88 -4.78
CA THR A 184 19.46 9.19 -4.12
C THR A 184 18.05 9.56 -3.68
N ALA A 185 17.89 10.44 -2.69
CA ALA A 185 16.56 10.90 -2.29
C ALA A 185 15.80 11.58 -3.46
N GLU A 186 16.50 12.25 -4.35
CA GLU A 186 15.94 12.88 -5.55
C GLU A 186 15.45 11.85 -6.57
N ASP A 187 16.19 10.75 -6.80
CA ASP A 187 15.77 9.66 -7.70
C ASP A 187 14.50 8.96 -7.22
N LEU A 188 14.33 8.85 -5.90
CA LEU A 188 13.16 8.22 -5.30
C LEU A 188 11.87 9.03 -5.57
N ILE A 189 11.96 10.37 -5.60
CA ILE A 189 10.81 11.29 -5.70
C ILE A 189 10.57 11.77 -7.15
N SER A 190 11.59 11.72 -7.99
CA SER A 190 11.55 12.22 -9.37
C SER A 190 11.03 11.18 -10.37
N PHE A 191 11.09 11.51 -11.67
CA PHE A 191 10.71 10.61 -12.77
C PHE A 191 11.49 9.29 -12.79
N SER A 192 12.65 9.21 -12.12
CA SER A 192 13.42 7.97 -11.93
C SER A 192 12.67 6.92 -11.09
N GLN A 193 11.58 7.30 -10.42
CA GLN A 193 10.78 6.41 -9.57
C GLN A 193 10.30 5.15 -10.31
N HIS A 194 9.97 5.22 -11.60
CA HIS A 194 9.59 4.03 -12.37
C HIS A 194 10.69 2.97 -12.43
N LYS A 195 11.95 3.40 -12.52
CA LYS A 195 13.11 2.50 -12.50
C LYS A 195 13.33 1.93 -11.10
N VAL A 196 13.16 2.74 -10.06
CA VAL A 196 13.23 2.31 -8.66
C VAL A 196 12.19 1.24 -8.38
N GLU A 197 10.95 1.45 -8.83
CA GLU A 197 9.85 0.50 -8.67
C GLU A 197 10.13 -0.80 -9.43
N TYR A 198 10.63 -0.71 -10.67
CA TYR A 198 11.04 -1.89 -11.43
C TYR A 198 12.12 -2.71 -10.72
N ASP A 199 13.19 -2.05 -10.25
CA ASP A 199 14.27 -2.71 -9.51
C ASP A 199 13.76 -3.36 -8.21
N LEU A 200 12.82 -2.70 -7.51
CA LEU A 200 12.16 -3.24 -6.32
C LEU A 200 11.38 -4.51 -6.65
N LYS A 201 10.56 -4.48 -7.71
CA LYS A 201 9.78 -5.65 -8.17
C LYS A 201 10.71 -6.83 -8.48
N GLU A 202 11.76 -6.59 -9.25
CA GLU A 202 12.75 -7.62 -9.60
C GLU A 202 13.47 -8.18 -8.38
N TYR A 203 13.85 -7.33 -7.42
CA TYR A 203 14.51 -7.77 -6.20
C TYR A 203 13.59 -8.63 -5.33
N ILE A 204 12.34 -8.21 -5.13
CA ILE A 204 11.35 -8.97 -4.37
C ILE A 204 11.07 -10.31 -5.03
N LYS A 205 10.81 -10.31 -6.34
CA LYS A 205 10.52 -11.50 -7.14
C LYS A 205 11.59 -12.56 -6.95
N LYS A 206 12.86 -12.18 -7.11
CA LYS A 206 14.03 -13.06 -6.91
C LYS A 206 14.14 -13.64 -5.50
N LYS A 207 13.59 -12.97 -4.48
CA LYS A 207 13.65 -13.41 -3.07
C LYS A 207 12.51 -14.34 -2.68
N ILE A 208 11.29 -14.07 -3.15
CA ILE A 208 10.10 -14.81 -2.69
C ILE A 208 9.74 -15.99 -3.60
N GLU A 209 10.02 -15.91 -4.92
CA GLU A 209 9.65 -16.99 -5.84
C GLU A 209 10.33 -18.34 -5.54
N PRO A 210 11.65 -18.39 -5.25
CA PRO A 210 12.31 -19.65 -4.88
C PRO A 210 11.76 -20.28 -3.60
N MET A 211 11.07 -19.49 -2.76
CA MET A 211 10.52 -19.93 -1.49
C MET A 211 9.08 -20.45 -1.59
N GLY A 212 8.48 -20.49 -2.80
CA GLY A 212 7.15 -21.05 -3.04
C GLY A 212 6.02 -20.02 -3.11
N PHE A 213 6.34 -18.76 -3.33
CA PHE A 213 5.37 -17.67 -3.53
C PHE A 213 5.39 -17.21 -4.97
N LEU A 214 4.27 -16.81 -5.54
CA LEU A 214 4.26 -16.11 -6.82
C LEU A 214 4.14 -14.62 -6.55
N PHE A 215 5.12 -13.86 -7.06
CA PHE A 215 5.07 -12.41 -7.07
C PHE A 215 4.07 -11.93 -8.15
N ILE A 216 3.20 -10.98 -7.80
CA ILE A 216 2.23 -10.40 -8.74
C ILE A 216 2.65 -8.99 -9.08
N ASP A 217 2.69 -8.11 -8.08
CA ASP A 217 3.09 -6.72 -8.28
C ASP A 217 3.52 -6.07 -6.94
N ALA A 218 4.23 -4.96 -7.02
CA ALA A 218 4.56 -4.12 -5.87
C ALA A 218 4.62 -2.65 -6.24
N VAL A 219 3.91 -1.80 -5.53
CA VAL A 219 3.79 -0.38 -5.83
C VAL A 219 4.24 0.44 -4.63
N ILE A 220 5.06 1.45 -4.90
CA ILE A 220 5.41 2.48 -3.93
C ILE A 220 4.23 3.46 -3.84
N ARG A 221 3.65 3.59 -2.66
CA ARG A 221 2.46 4.42 -2.42
C ARG A 221 2.83 5.86 -2.10
N ASP A 222 3.82 6.05 -1.25
CA ASP A 222 4.20 7.35 -0.73
C ASP A 222 5.67 7.34 -0.29
N ILE A 223 6.30 8.51 -0.36
CA ILE A 223 7.70 8.73 0.01
C ILE A 223 7.75 9.98 0.87
N LYS A 224 8.24 9.81 2.10
CA LYS A 224 8.36 10.86 3.11
C LYS A 224 9.83 11.19 3.32
N LEU A 225 10.16 12.47 3.42
CA LEU A 225 11.50 12.87 3.80
C LEU A 225 11.53 13.20 5.30
N SER A 226 12.74 13.34 5.85
CA SER A 226 12.85 13.95 7.18
C SER A 226 12.26 15.36 7.15
N PRO A 227 11.48 15.80 8.16
CA PRO A 227 10.88 17.14 8.19
C PRO A 227 11.90 18.27 7.98
N ASP A 228 13.11 18.12 8.53
CA ASP A 228 14.19 19.09 8.39
C ASP A 228 14.66 19.22 6.93
N TYR A 229 14.73 18.10 6.21
CA TYR A 229 15.15 18.07 4.81
C TYR A 229 14.04 18.57 3.89
N GLU A 230 12.78 18.19 4.16
CA GLU A 230 11.61 18.71 3.47
C GLU A 230 11.57 20.25 3.50
N LYS A 231 11.82 20.83 4.68
CA LYS A 231 11.90 22.27 4.86
C LYS A 231 13.06 22.89 4.08
N ALA A 232 14.27 22.32 4.20
CA ALA A 232 15.44 22.83 3.50
C ALA A 232 15.31 22.73 1.96
N LEU A 233 14.68 21.67 1.46
CA LEU A 233 14.39 21.47 0.04
C LEU A 233 13.38 22.51 -0.47
N GLU A 234 12.34 22.79 0.31
CA GLU A 234 11.35 23.80 -0.03
C GLU A 234 11.97 25.21 -0.04
N GLU A 235 12.77 25.55 0.96
CA GLU A 235 13.53 26.82 1.00
C GLU A 235 14.46 26.95 -0.21
N ARG A 236 15.17 25.87 -0.58
CA ARG A 236 16.02 25.85 -1.76
C ARG A 236 15.22 26.04 -3.05
N ARG A 237 14.05 25.39 -3.19
CA ARG A 237 13.17 25.55 -4.35
C ARG A 237 12.66 26.99 -4.48
N ILE A 238 12.28 27.62 -3.36
CA ILE A 238 11.87 29.02 -3.33
C ILE A 238 13.02 29.91 -3.81
N ALA A 239 14.21 29.75 -3.26
CA ALA A 239 15.39 30.53 -3.64
C ALA A 239 15.77 30.34 -5.13
N GLU A 240 15.74 29.11 -5.64
CA GLU A 240 15.99 28.81 -7.06
C GLU A 240 14.95 29.46 -7.98
N GLN A 241 13.67 29.43 -7.60
CA GLN A 241 12.60 30.09 -8.33
C GLN A 241 12.74 31.62 -8.32
N GLU A 242 13.15 32.21 -7.20
CA GLU A 242 13.41 33.66 -7.09
C GLU A 242 14.59 34.08 -7.96
N ALA A 243 15.69 33.33 -7.92
CA ALA A 243 16.85 33.57 -8.78
C ALA A 243 16.47 33.46 -10.28
N LEU A 244 15.65 32.48 -10.65
CA LEU A 244 15.16 32.31 -12.00
C LEU A 244 14.27 33.49 -12.44
N LYS A 245 13.35 33.93 -11.58
CA LYS A 245 12.51 35.13 -11.81
C LYS A 245 13.36 36.38 -12.02
N MET A 246 14.39 36.58 -11.19
CA MET A 246 15.30 37.72 -11.32
C MET A 246 16.09 37.67 -12.64
N LYS A 247 16.60 36.51 -13.04
CA LYS A 247 17.26 36.33 -14.35
C LYS A 247 16.33 36.68 -15.51
N TYR A 248 15.07 36.25 -15.46
CA TYR A 248 14.08 36.61 -16.47
C TYR A 248 13.73 38.10 -16.44
N ALA A 249 13.68 38.72 -15.26
CA ALA A 249 13.45 40.16 -15.13
C ALA A 249 14.60 40.97 -15.75
N ILE A 250 15.86 40.62 -15.46
CA ILE A 250 17.04 41.26 -16.06
C ILE A 250 17.03 41.08 -17.57
N LYS A 251 16.76 39.86 -18.06
CA LYS A 251 16.67 39.57 -19.50
C LYS A 251 15.53 40.34 -20.17
N LYS A 252 14.38 40.48 -19.50
CA LYS A 252 13.27 41.29 -20.01
C LYS A 252 13.66 42.76 -20.11
N GLU A 253 14.36 43.29 -19.12
CA GLU A 253 14.80 44.69 -19.11
C GLU A 253 15.88 44.95 -20.16
N SER A 254 16.83 44.04 -20.34
CA SER A 254 17.83 44.16 -21.41
C SER A 254 17.20 44.15 -22.81
N LEU A 255 16.23 43.26 -23.05
CA LEU A 255 15.46 43.22 -24.30
C LEU A 255 14.65 44.51 -24.52
N LYS A 256 14.11 45.13 -23.47
CA LYS A 256 13.45 46.44 -23.60
C LYS A 256 14.44 47.53 -24.01
N VAL A 257 15.61 47.58 -23.39
CA VAL A 257 16.66 48.56 -23.73
C VAL A 257 17.11 48.37 -25.17
N GLU A 258 17.34 47.13 -25.60
CA GLU A 258 17.70 46.80 -26.98
C GLU A 258 16.61 47.27 -27.97
N ARG A 259 15.34 46.96 -27.67
CA ARG A 259 14.21 47.44 -28.46
C ARG A 259 14.17 48.96 -28.56
N MET A 260 14.33 49.68 -27.45
CA MET A 260 14.35 51.14 -27.45
C MET A 260 15.50 51.70 -28.30
N MET A 261 16.69 51.11 -28.24
CA MET A 261 17.82 51.52 -29.09
C MET A 261 17.54 51.29 -30.57
N VAL A 262 16.96 50.16 -30.94
CA VAL A 262 16.58 49.85 -32.33
C VAL A 262 15.51 50.83 -32.83
N GLU A 263 14.49 51.10 -32.01
CA GLU A 263 13.45 52.09 -32.33
C GLU A 263 14.03 53.51 -32.47
N ALA A 264 14.94 53.92 -31.58
CA ALA A 264 15.61 55.22 -31.64
C ALA A 264 16.50 55.34 -32.89
N LYS A 265 17.29 54.31 -33.23
CA LYS A 265 18.09 54.27 -34.47
C LYS A 265 17.20 54.30 -35.70
N GLY A 266 16.08 53.58 -35.69
CA GLY A 266 15.08 53.59 -36.76
C GLY A 266 14.47 54.98 -36.97
N LYS A 267 14.07 55.65 -35.88
CA LYS A 267 13.56 57.04 -35.90
C LYS A 267 14.61 58.02 -36.39
N ALA A 268 15.84 57.95 -35.90
CA ALA A 268 16.93 58.82 -36.33
C ALA A 268 17.24 58.65 -37.83
N LYS A 269 17.29 57.40 -38.32
CA LYS A 269 17.50 57.11 -39.74
C LYS A 269 16.34 57.62 -40.60
N ALA A 270 15.09 57.41 -40.15
CA ALA A 270 13.91 57.94 -40.82
C ALA A 270 13.93 59.48 -40.89
N LEU A 271 14.25 60.16 -39.78
CA LEU A 271 14.38 61.61 -39.73
C LEU A 271 15.49 62.14 -40.64
N SER A 272 16.65 61.46 -40.68
CA SER A 272 17.73 61.82 -41.60
C SER A 272 17.27 61.74 -43.06
N VAL A 273 16.61 60.64 -43.45
CA VAL A 273 16.08 60.45 -44.80
C VAL A 273 15.04 61.53 -45.15
N VAL A 274 14.11 61.82 -44.22
CA VAL A 274 13.12 62.90 -44.39
C VAL A 274 13.82 64.25 -44.54
N GLY A 275 14.83 64.55 -43.71
CA GLY A 275 15.63 65.76 -43.80
C GLY A 275 16.35 65.89 -45.15
N ASP A 276 16.90 64.81 -45.68
CA ASP A 276 17.55 64.76 -47.00
C ASP A 276 16.55 64.96 -48.15
N VAL A 277 15.30 64.50 -47.98
CA VAL A 277 14.21 64.75 -48.94
C VAL A 277 13.79 66.22 -48.91
N ILE A 278 13.62 66.82 -47.72
CA ILE A 278 13.27 68.24 -47.56
C ILE A 278 14.37 69.14 -48.14
N ARG A 279 15.66 68.83 -47.91
CA ARG A 279 16.79 69.60 -48.45
C ARG A 279 16.81 69.60 -49.98
N ARG A 280 16.38 68.50 -50.62
CA ARG A 280 16.27 68.38 -52.08
C ARG A 280 15.02 69.07 -52.65
N ASN A 281 13.91 69.12 -51.90
CA ASN A 281 12.68 69.79 -52.33
C ASN A 281 11.98 70.51 -51.16
N PRO A 282 12.24 71.82 -50.95
CA PRO A 282 11.72 72.56 -49.79
C PRO A 282 10.19 72.62 -49.70
N LYS A 283 9.47 72.55 -50.83
CA LYS A 283 8.00 72.63 -50.86
C LYS A 283 7.31 71.41 -50.22
N ILE A 284 8.04 70.31 -50.03
CA ILE A 284 7.47 69.08 -49.46
C ILE A 284 7.12 69.22 -47.97
N LEU A 285 7.79 70.12 -47.25
CA LEU A 285 7.47 70.43 -45.86
C LEU A 285 6.09 71.07 -45.75
N THR A 286 5.77 71.99 -46.66
CA THR A 286 4.45 72.62 -46.75
C THR A 286 3.35 71.59 -47.06
N TYR A 287 3.63 70.66 -47.97
CA TYR A 287 2.71 69.55 -48.27
C TYR A 287 2.48 68.65 -47.04
N MET A 288 3.55 68.19 -46.35
CA MET A 288 3.44 67.37 -45.14
C MET A 288 2.69 68.08 -44.00
N TYR A 289 2.87 69.40 -43.87
CA TYR A 289 2.15 70.19 -42.88
C TYR A 289 0.65 70.24 -43.15
N ILE A 290 0.26 70.50 -44.41
CA ILE A 290 -1.15 70.51 -44.83
C ILE A 290 -1.78 69.13 -44.66
N ASP A 291 -1.06 68.07 -45.08
CA ASP A 291 -1.50 66.67 -44.97
C ASP A 291 -1.78 66.26 -43.52
N LYS A 292 -0.84 66.54 -42.59
CA LYS A 292 -1.04 66.23 -41.16
C LYS A 292 -2.13 67.06 -40.48
N LEU A 293 -2.44 68.24 -41.02
CA LEU A 293 -3.54 69.06 -40.51
C LEU A 293 -4.90 68.56 -41.00
N GLY A 294 -4.99 68.07 -42.23
CA GLY A 294 -6.24 67.58 -42.82
C GLY A 294 -6.99 66.59 -41.94
N ASP A 295 -6.27 65.65 -41.31
CA ASP A 295 -6.87 64.59 -40.48
C ASP A 295 -7.29 65.03 -39.06
N LYS A 296 -6.83 66.19 -38.56
CA LYS A 296 -7.05 66.64 -37.17
C LYS A 296 -7.96 67.86 -37.03
N ILE A 297 -8.39 68.47 -38.12
CA ILE A 297 -9.34 69.59 -38.08
C ILE A 297 -10.74 69.04 -37.77
N LYS A 298 -11.11 68.98 -36.48
CA LYS A 298 -12.51 68.89 -36.06
C LYS A 298 -13.12 70.29 -36.16
N VAL A 299 -13.94 70.52 -37.18
CA VAL A 299 -14.73 71.74 -37.30
C VAL A 299 -15.82 71.69 -36.22
N LEU A 300 -15.66 72.48 -35.16
CA LEU A 300 -16.72 72.78 -34.20
C LEU A 300 -17.50 73.97 -34.77
N ILE A 301 -18.66 73.72 -35.35
CA ILE A 301 -19.60 74.77 -35.74
C ILE A 301 -20.36 75.15 -34.46
N THR A 302 -20.03 76.32 -33.89
CA THR A 302 -20.78 76.94 -32.79
C THR A 302 -21.43 78.22 -33.31
N ASP A 303 -22.64 78.50 -32.87
CA ASP A 303 -23.39 79.72 -33.21
C ASP A 303 -22.94 80.94 -32.38
N GLN A 304 -22.08 80.72 -31.38
CA GLN A 304 -21.57 81.76 -30.50
C GLN A 304 -20.32 82.45 -31.09
N LYS A 305 -20.27 83.79 -30.99
CA LYS A 305 -19.16 84.63 -31.48
C LYS A 305 -17.81 84.43 -30.73
N SER A 306 -17.75 83.55 -29.74
CA SER A 306 -16.53 83.26 -28.95
C SER A 306 -16.42 81.77 -28.65
N VAL A 307 -15.20 81.22 -28.81
CA VAL A 307 -14.85 79.82 -28.47
C VAL A 307 -14.33 79.70 -27.02
N LEU A 308 -14.18 80.83 -26.33
CA LEU A 308 -13.80 80.87 -24.91
C LEU A 308 -15.06 80.84 -24.06
N ASN A 309 -15.35 79.68 -23.46
CA ASN A 309 -16.27 79.58 -22.34
C ASN A 309 -15.52 79.98 -21.06
N VAL A 310 -15.82 81.17 -20.54
CA VAL A 310 -15.24 81.73 -19.31
C VAL A 310 -15.97 81.27 -18.03
N GLU A 311 -17.02 80.45 -18.12
CA GLU A 311 -17.76 79.95 -16.93
C GLU A 311 -17.10 78.73 -16.24
N LYS A 312 -15.98 78.21 -16.76
CA LYS A 312 -15.24 77.09 -16.14
C LYS A 312 -13.91 77.48 -15.49
N LEU A 313 -13.70 78.77 -15.21
CA LEU A 313 -12.53 79.25 -14.47
C LEU A 313 -12.84 79.59 -13.00
N GLU A 314 -14.07 79.34 -12.53
CA GLU A 314 -14.44 79.40 -11.11
C GLU A 314 -14.97 78.03 -10.62
N GLU A 315 -14.06 77.06 -10.55
CA GLU A 315 -14.04 75.91 -9.61
C GLU A 315 -12.62 75.33 -9.59
#